data_AF-A0A9D1G5I9-F1
#
_entry.id   AF-A0A9D1G5I9-F1
#
_cell.length_a   1.000
_cell.length_b   1.000
_cell.length_c   1.000
_cell.angle_alpha   90.00
_cell.angle_beta   90.00
_cell.angle_gamma   90.00
#
_symmetry.space_group_name_H-M   'P 1'
#
loop_
_entity.id
_entity.type
_entity.pdbx_description
1 polymer ?
#
loop_
_entity_poly.entity_id
_entity_poly.type
_entity_poly.pdbx_seq_one_letter_code
_entity_poly.pdbx_strand_id
1 'polypeptide(L)'
;SIDEWSDESEYYVEFAGTMSGDIYSVTGYDPGFRICCLYDDGSAMLLERLNGISLDTGADLFETRLYLAERMGSVSYLTHEDWNEAADSFRDLPLSEDAVSAFLAELCAGGFEYVWETDRDIYDRAVQGHLFFHMSDGTTVELRLIEGGYVGYQGLGWYFVKMPGEVFDAVLAACQ
;
A
#
# COMPACT_ATOMS: atom_id res chain seq x y z
N SER A 1 36.77 -31.87 -2.99
CA SER A 1 35.57 -32.02 -3.81
C SER A 1 34.41 -31.74 -2.90
N ILE A 2 33.69 -30.64 -3.13
CA ILE A 2 32.44 -30.34 -2.46
C ILE A 2 31.41 -30.38 -3.59
N ASP A 3 30.58 -31.41 -3.62
CA ASP A 3 29.40 -31.47 -4.45
C ASP A 3 28.27 -30.90 -3.59
N GLU A 4 28.06 -29.59 -3.67
CA GLU A 4 26.88 -28.92 -3.10
C GLU A 4 25.90 -28.64 -4.23
N TRP A 5 25.18 -29.68 -4.62
CA TRP A 5 23.87 -29.54 -5.25
C TRP A 5 22.93 -30.43 -4.46
N SER A 6 22.23 -29.84 -3.50
CA SER A 6 21.12 -30.51 -2.81
C SER A 6 19.97 -30.66 -3.79
N ASP A 7 19.44 -31.88 -3.91
CA ASP A 7 18.28 -32.20 -4.75
C ASP A 7 17.06 -31.34 -4.34
N GLU A 8 16.33 -30.81 -5.33
CA GLU A 8 15.12 -29.96 -5.16
C GLU A 8 14.04 -30.57 -4.23
N SER A 9 14.11 -31.86 -3.92
CA SER A 9 13.21 -32.54 -2.99
C SER A 9 13.36 -32.13 -1.52
N GLU A 10 14.50 -31.54 -1.09
CA GLU A 10 14.66 -31.08 0.30
C GLU A 10 13.89 -29.78 0.61
N TYR A 11 13.47 -29.01 -0.41
CA TYR A 11 12.66 -27.79 -0.22
C TYR A 11 11.16 -28.07 -0.03
N TYR A 12 10.73 -29.34 -0.10
CA TYR A 12 9.34 -29.75 0.12
C TYR A 12 9.06 -30.19 1.57
N VAL A 13 10.01 -30.00 2.49
CA VAL A 13 9.84 -30.30 3.91
C VAL A 13 9.33 -29.06 4.65
N GLU A 14 8.01 -29.05 4.83
CA GLU A 14 7.21 -28.24 5.75
C GLU A 14 7.17 -26.72 5.51
N PHE A 15 6.02 -26.17 5.90
CA PHE A 15 5.73 -24.75 6.10
C PHE A 15 6.74 -24.12 7.10
N ALA A 16 8.00 -23.97 6.70
CA ALA A 16 9.03 -23.26 7.45
C ALA A 16 8.81 -21.75 7.31
N GLY A 17 7.63 -21.28 7.67
CA GLY A 17 7.37 -19.88 7.93
C GLY A 17 7.84 -19.56 9.36
N THR A 18 8.47 -18.41 9.55
CA THR A 18 8.79 -17.87 10.88
C THR A 18 7.57 -17.29 11.60
N MET A 19 6.38 -17.49 11.06
CA MET A 19 5.13 -16.94 11.57
C MET A 19 4.32 -18.02 12.29
N SER A 20 4.01 -17.77 13.55
CA SER A 20 3.13 -18.59 14.37
C SER A 20 1.82 -17.84 14.59
N GLY A 21 0.69 -18.44 14.25
CA GLY A 21 -0.63 -17.83 14.48
C GLY A 21 -1.72 -18.52 13.67
N ASP A 22 -2.97 -18.23 14.01
CA ASP A 22 -4.13 -18.75 13.29
C ASP A 22 -4.45 -17.88 12.07
N ILE A 23 -4.75 -18.52 10.94
CA ILE A 23 -5.05 -17.84 9.67
C ILE A 23 -6.57 -17.73 9.46
N TYR A 24 -7.03 -16.52 9.15
CA TYR A 24 -8.43 -16.20 8.91
C TYR A 24 -8.61 -15.46 7.59
N SER A 25 -9.77 -15.68 6.94
CA SER A 25 -10.26 -14.78 5.89
C SER A 25 -10.69 -13.45 6.49
N VAL A 26 -10.45 -12.34 5.80
CA VAL A 26 -10.94 -11.02 6.22
C VAL A 26 -12.31 -10.76 5.60
N THR A 27 -13.32 -10.51 6.43
CA THR A 27 -14.69 -10.24 5.97
C THR A 27 -14.71 -9.07 5.00
N GLY A 28 -15.36 -9.27 3.85
CA GLY A 28 -15.46 -8.25 2.80
C GLY A 28 -14.27 -8.20 1.84
N TYR A 29 -13.30 -9.09 1.95
CA TYR A 29 -12.20 -9.20 0.97
C TYR A 29 -12.20 -10.57 0.29
N ASP A 30 -11.66 -10.61 -0.93
CA ASP A 30 -11.34 -11.88 -1.57
C ASP A 30 -10.26 -12.61 -0.74
N PRO A 31 -10.52 -13.82 -0.23
CA PRO A 31 -9.54 -14.58 0.56
C PRO A 31 -8.30 -15.00 -0.25
N GLY A 32 -8.38 -14.96 -1.59
CA GLY A 32 -7.22 -15.10 -2.48
C GLY A 32 -6.36 -13.84 -2.60
N PHE A 33 -6.87 -12.70 -2.12
CA PHE A 33 -6.15 -11.43 -2.06
C PHE A 33 -5.68 -11.11 -0.64
N ARG A 34 -6.58 -11.06 0.36
CA ARG A 34 -6.25 -10.62 1.73
C ARG A 34 -6.72 -11.63 2.77
N ILE A 35 -5.79 -12.02 3.63
CA ILE A 35 -6.01 -12.85 4.81
C ILE A 35 -5.43 -12.16 6.05
N CYS A 36 -5.74 -12.67 7.23
CA CYS A 36 -5.23 -12.18 8.50
C CYS A 36 -4.54 -13.32 9.26
N CYS A 37 -3.39 -13.04 9.83
CA CYS A 37 -2.75 -13.88 10.85
C CYS A 37 -3.02 -13.27 12.23
N LEU A 38 -3.69 -14.01 13.11
CA LEU A 38 -3.89 -13.62 14.50
C LEU A 38 -2.83 -14.30 15.36
N TYR A 39 -2.05 -13.50 16.06
CA TYR A 39 -1.02 -13.97 17.00
C TYR A 39 -1.62 -14.25 18.38
N ASP A 40 -0.93 -15.06 19.19
CA ASP A 40 -1.35 -15.45 20.54
C ASP A 40 -1.50 -14.25 21.50
N ASP A 41 -0.80 -13.15 21.24
CA ASP A 41 -0.89 -11.91 22.01
C ASP A 41 -2.10 -11.04 21.63
N GLY A 42 -2.91 -11.49 20.68
CA GLY A 42 -4.09 -10.79 20.17
C GLY A 42 -3.78 -9.75 19.09
N SER A 43 -2.51 -9.55 18.73
CA SER A 43 -2.16 -8.72 17.57
C SER A 43 -2.51 -9.43 16.27
N ALA A 44 -2.80 -8.65 15.25
CA ALA A 44 -3.22 -9.14 13.94
C ALA A 44 -2.34 -8.54 12.84
N MET A 45 -2.00 -9.35 11.85
CA MET A 45 -1.28 -8.90 10.66
C MET A 45 -2.05 -9.26 9.41
N LEU A 46 -2.29 -8.27 8.56
CA LEU A 46 -2.86 -8.48 7.24
C LEU A 46 -1.78 -9.01 6.30
N LEU A 47 -2.13 -10.02 5.53
CA LEU A 47 -1.27 -10.64 4.53
C LEU A 47 -1.98 -10.52 3.18
N GLU A 48 -1.25 -9.99 2.21
CA GLU A 48 -1.80 -9.70 0.90
C GLU A 48 -1.03 -10.38 -0.21
N ARG A 49 -1.78 -10.94 -1.16
CA ARG A 49 -1.25 -11.47 -2.39
C ARG A 49 -1.05 -10.33 -3.39
N LEU A 50 0.12 -9.71 -3.27
CA LEU A 50 0.58 -8.65 -4.18
C LEU A 50 1.36 -9.18 -5.40
N ASN A 51 1.70 -10.48 -5.38
CA ASN A 51 2.38 -11.16 -6.48
C ASN A 51 1.43 -12.02 -7.31
N GLY A 52 1.70 -12.09 -8.62
CA GLY A 52 0.90 -12.90 -9.56
C GLY A 52 -0.51 -12.35 -9.78
N ILE A 53 -0.69 -11.05 -9.59
CA ILE A 53 -1.88 -10.29 -9.98
C ILE A 53 -1.51 -9.35 -11.13
N SER A 54 -2.45 -9.14 -12.06
CA SER A 54 -2.33 -8.07 -13.06
C SER A 54 -2.94 -6.80 -12.50
N LEU A 55 -2.22 -5.69 -12.68
CA LEU A 55 -2.60 -4.33 -12.29
C LEU A 55 -2.34 -3.43 -13.50
N ASP A 56 -3.38 -3.05 -14.21
CA ASP A 56 -3.32 -2.15 -15.36
C ASP A 56 -3.56 -0.70 -14.91
N THR A 57 -4.60 -0.49 -14.10
CA THR A 57 -4.95 0.84 -13.54
C THR A 57 -5.09 0.79 -12.03
N GLY A 58 -5.08 1.97 -11.38
CA GLY A 58 -5.30 2.07 -9.94
C GLY A 58 -6.61 1.43 -9.48
N ALA A 59 -7.66 1.42 -10.30
CA ALA A 59 -8.94 0.80 -9.97
C ALA A 59 -8.82 -0.71 -9.68
N ASP A 60 -7.87 -1.40 -10.31
CA ASP A 60 -7.62 -2.82 -10.06
C ASP A 60 -7.23 -3.08 -8.60
N LEU A 61 -6.47 -2.17 -7.99
CA LEU A 61 -6.06 -2.29 -6.59
C LEU A 61 -7.01 -1.54 -5.66
N PHE A 62 -7.16 -0.22 -5.87
CA PHE A 62 -7.80 0.67 -4.92
C PHE A 62 -9.33 0.53 -4.91
N GLU A 63 -9.96 0.27 -6.05
CA GLU A 63 -11.42 0.09 -6.11
C GLU A 63 -11.82 -1.37 -5.91
N THR A 64 -11.20 -2.28 -6.66
CA THR A 64 -11.65 -3.68 -6.74
C THR A 64 -11.18 -4.55 -5.57
N ARG A 65 -9.94 -4.34 -5.09
CA ARG A 65 -9.33 -5.21 -4.07
C ARG A 65 -9.36 -4.59 -2.68
N LEU A 66 -9.09 -3.28 -2.59
CA LEU A 66 -9.04 -2.55 -1.32
C LEU A 66 -10.35 -1.85 -0.97
N TYR A 67 -11.24 -1.62 -1.94
CA TYR A 67 -12.50 -0.90 -1.76
C TYR A 67 -12.29 0.48 -1.09
N LEU A 68 -11.20 1.16 -1.46
CA LEU A 68 -10.67 2.35 -0.77
C LEU A 68 -11.71 3.46 -0.66
N ALA A 69 -12.28 3.90 -1.79
CA ALA A 69 -13.28 4.97 -1.80
C ALA A 69 -14.60 4.57 -1.12
N GLU A 70 -15.01 3.30 -1.25
CA GLU A 70 -16.25 2.79 -0.66
C GLU A 70 -16.17 2.73 0.88
N ARG A 71 -14.99 2.35 1.41
CA ARG A 71 -14.82 2.05 2.83
C ARG A 71 -14.07 3.13 3.60
N MET A 72 -13.54 4.16 2.94
CA MET A 72 -12.87 5.28 3.60
C MET A 72 -13.79 5.91 4.65
N GLY A 73 -13.33 5.95 5.90
CA GLY A 73 -13.97 6.67 6.99
C GLY A 73 -13.33 8.04 7.22
N SER A 74 -12.01 8.08 7.39
CA SER A 74 -11.23 9.32 7.53
C SER A 74 -9.85 9.18 6.91
N VAL A 75 -9.17 10.31 6.70
CA VAL A 75 -7.80 10.35 6.16
C VAL A 75 -6.94 11.20 7.07
N SER A 76 -5.85 10.63 7.55
CA SER A 76 -4.77 11.37 8.19
C SER A 76 -3.51 11.33 7.32
N TYR A 77 -2.53 12.17 7.66
CA TYR A 77 -1.25 12.16 6.98
C TYR A 77 -0.08 12.30 7.96
N LEU A 78 1.09 11.91 7.48
CA LEU A 78 2.40 12.26 8.02
C LEU A 78 3.21 12.99 6.96
N THR A 79 4.05 13.92 7.40
CA THR A 79 5.13 14.46 6.55
C THR A 79 6.13 13.34 6.27
N HIS A 80 6.96 13.52 5.25
CA HIS A 80 8.00 12.52 4.96
C HIS A 80 8.98 12.33 6.13
N GLU A 81 9.34 13.41 6.81
CA GLU A 81 10.22 13.39 8.00
C GLU A 81 9.60 12.57 9.14
N ASP A 82 8.37 12.89 9.52
CA ASP A 82 7.67 12.19 10.62
C ASP A 82 7.52 10.69 10.33
N TRP A 83 7.17 10.33 9.10
CA TRP A 83 7.08 8.94 8.67
C TRP A 83 8.43 8.22 8.76
N ASN A 84 9.51 8.88 8.34
CA ASN A 84 10.85 8.29 8.35
C ASN A 84 11.40 8.11 9.77
N GLU A 85 10.97 8.95 10.71
CA GLU A 85 11.27 8.82 12.14
C GLU A 85 10.33 7.88 12.89
N ALA A 86 9.34 7.29 12.21
CA ALA A 86 8.26 6.51 12.82
C ALA A 86 7.55 7.29 13.95
N ALA A 87 7.35 8.59 13.75
CA ALA A 87 6.69 9.47 14.70
C ALA A 87 5.16 9.24 14.73
N ASP A 88 4.57 9.29 15.92
CA ASP A 88 3.13 9.18 16.13
C ASP A 88 2.45 10.57 16.06
N SER A 89 2.71 11.32 14.98
CA SER A 89 2.32 12.72 14.79
C SER A 89 1.27 12.89 13.68
N PHE A 90 0.32 11.96 13.59
CA PHE A 90 -0.73 12.00 12.57
C PHE A 90 -1.56 13.29 12.64
N ARG A 91 -1.83 13.86 11.47
CA ARG A 91 -2.62 15.08 11.30
C ARG A 91 -3.81 14.80 10.39
N ASP A 92 -4.94 15.46 10.65
CA ASP A 92 -6.09 15.42 9.73
C ASP A 92 -5.70 16.08 8.41
N LEU A 93 -6.05 15.45 7.29
CA LEU A 93 -5.77 16.01 5.96
C LEU A 93 -6.62 17.29 5.76
N PRO A 94 -6.02 18.47 5.55
CA PRO A 94 -6.75 19.74 5.49
C PRO A 94 -7.39 19.99 4.11
N LEU A 95 -8.09 18.98 3.57
CA LEU A 95 -8.78 19.01 2.29
C LEU A 95 -10.26 18.67 2.46
N SER A 96 -11.09 19.16 1.54
CA SER A 96 -12.52 18.80 1.51
C SER A 96 -12.71 17.36 1.05
N GLU A 97 -13.85 16.76 1.41
CA GLU A 97 -14.26 15.45 0.91
C GLU A 97 -14.30 15.40 -0.62
N ASP A 98 -14.72 16.48 -1.28
CA ASP A 98 -14.72 16.60 -2.74
C ASP A 98 -13.30 16.52 -3.33
N ALA A 99 -12.32 17.16 -2.69
CA ALA A 99 -10.93 17.13 -3.14
C ALA A 99 -10.32 15.73 -2.97
N VAL A 100 -10.61 15.07 -1.85
CA VAL A 100 -10.19 13.67 -1.61
C VAL A 100 -10.86 12.74 -2.62
N SER A 101 -12.14 12.94 -2.91
CA SER A 101 -12.88 12.14 -3.90
C SER A 101 -12.32 12.32 -5.31
N ALA A 102 -11.97 13.54 -5.70
CA ALA A 102 -11.32 13.81 -6.98
C ALA A 102 -9.95 13.13 -7.07
N PHE A 103 -9.16 13.17 -6.00
CA PHE A 103 -7.90 12.45 -5.91
C PHE A 103 -8.07 10.94 -6.09
N LEU A 104 -9.03 10.33 -5.39
CA LEU A 104 -9.31 8.90 -5.53
C LEU A 104 -9.80 8.52 -6.94
N ALA A 105 -10.59 9.39 -7.58
CA ALA A 105 -11.03 9.17 -8.95
C ALA A 105 -9.86 9.19 -9.95
N GLU A 106 -8.94 10.16 -9.84
CA GLU A 106 -7.73 10.21 -10.66
C GLU A 106 -6.78 9.05 -10.37
N LEU A 107 -6.64 8.66 -9.10
CA LEU A 107 -5.87 7.49 -8.68
C LEU A 107 -6.40 6.21 -9.33
N CYS A 108 -7.72 6.00 -9.31
CA CYS A 108 -8.32 4.82 -9.94
C CYS A 108 -8.18 4.84 -11.49
N ALA A 109 -8.23 6.03 -12.11
CA ALA A 109 -8.09 6.19 -13.55
C ALA A 109 -6.63 6.07 -14.04
N GLY A 110 -5.65 6.38 -13.18
CA GLY A 110 -4.23 6.36 -13.53
C GLY A 110 -3.70 4.95 -13.80
N GLY A 111 -2.73 4.86 -14.70
CA GLY A 111 -2.04 3.61 -15.04
C GLY A 111 -0.94 3.28 -14.03
N PHE A 112 -0.71 1.98 -13.80
CA PHE A 112 0.44 1.52 -13.03
C PHE A 112 1.74 1.58 -13.85
N GLU A 113 2.82 2.01 -13.21
CA GLU A 113 4.18 1.99 -13.72
C GLU A 113 5.08 1.19 -12.77
N TYR A 114 5.87 0.27 -13.34
CA TYR A 114 6.96 -0.40 -12.63
C TYR A 114 8.23 0.43 -12.75
N VAL A 115 8.59 1.15 -11.68
CA VAL A 115 9.63 2.19 -11.74
C VAL A 115 11.03 1.67 -11.42
N TRP A 116 11.19 0.42 -10.98
CA TRP A 116 12.52 -0.16 -10.75
C TRP A 116 13.43 -0.11 -11.99
N GLU A 117 12.85 -0.19 -13.19
CA GLU A 117 13.63 -0.16 -14.43
C GLU A 117 13.86 1.26 -14.96
N THR A 118 13.04 2.23 -14.55
CA THR A 118 13.00 3.57 -15.15
C THR A 118 13.43 4.68 -14.20
N ASP A 119 13.20 4.54 -12.89
CA ASP A 119 13.57 5.47 -11.83
C ASP A 119 13.89 4.72 -10.53
N ARG A 120 15.14 4.23 -10.42
CA ARG A 120 15.63 3.48 -9.25
C ARG A 120 15.78 4.32 -8.00
N ASP A 121 15.88 5.64 -8.17
CA ASP A 121 16.15 6.60 -7.10
C ASP A 121 14.84 7.31 -6.69
N ILE A 122 13.67 6.78 -7.10
CA ILE A 122 12.36 7.38 -6.81
C ILE A 122 12.12 7.58 -5.29
N TYR A 123 12.71 6.73 -4.45
CA TYR A 123 12.57 6.85 -2.99
C TYR A 123 13.50 7.90 -2.37
N ASP A 124 14.50 8.39 -3.09
CA ASP A 124 15.45 9.40 -2.64
C ASP A 124 14.94 10.83 -2.91
N ARG A 125 13.74 10.96 -3.50
CA ARG A 125 13.11 12.25 -3.80
C ARG A 125 12.83 13.01 -2.51
N ALA A 126 13.15 14.31 -2.51
CA ALA A 126 13.02 15.12 -1.31
C ALA A 126 11.55 15.39 -0.93
N VAL A 127 10.68 15.52 -1.93
CA VAL A 127 9.27 15.89 -1.72
C VAL A 127 8.41 14.63 -1.78
N GLN A 128 7.95 14.21 -0.61
CA GLN A 128 7.07 13.06 -0.42
C GLN A 128 6.02 13.39 0.64
N GLY A 129 4.94 12.61 0.67
CA GLY A 129 3.91 12.66 1.69
C GLY A 129 3.31 11.28 1.92
N HIS A 130 2.73 11.04 3.09
CA HIS A 130 2.17 9.74 3.44
C HIS A 130 0.76 9.89 3.94
N LEU A 131 -0.20 9.28 3.24
CA LEU A 131 -1.61 9.28 3.57
C LEU A 131 -1.99 7.97 4.23
N PHE A 132 -2.86 8.06 5.23
CA PHE A 132 -3.41 6.93 5.97
C PHE A 132 -4.93 6.99 5.91
N PHE A 133 -5.50 6.10 5.10
CA PHE A 133 -6.95 5.97 4.96
C PHE A 133 -7.45 4.99 6.02
N HIS A 134 -8.21 5.50 6.98
CA HIS A 134 -8.83 4.70 8.04
C HIS A 134 -10.15 4.15 7.53
N MET A 135 -10.23 2.84 7.42
CA MET A 135 -11.32 2.13 6.77
C MET A 135 -12.43 1.79 7.78
N SER A 136 -13.68 1.71 7.30
CA SER A 136 -14.84 1.36 8.13
C SER A 136 -14.79 -0.05 8.73
N ASP A 137 -13.94 -0.92 8.19
CA ASP A 137 -13.66 -2.26 8.72
C ASP A 137 -12.52 -2.29 9.76
N GLY A 138 -11.99 -1.12 10.13
CA GLY A 138 -10.91 -0.97 11.12
C GLY A 138 -9.50 -1.18 10.56
N THR A 139 -9.35 -1.45 9.26
CA THR A 139 -8.04 -1.51 8.60
C THR A 139 -7.54 -0.11 8.21
N THR A 140 -6.25 0.00 7.90
CA THR A 140 -5.65 1.23 7.38
C THR A 140 -4.93 0.94 6.07
N VAL A 141 -5.18 1.77 5.05
CA VAL A 141 -4.44 1.76 3.77
C VAL A 141 -3.47 2.93 3.76
N GLU A 142 -2.19 2.63 3.60
CA GLU A 142 -1.13 3.63 3.51
C GLU A 142 -0.76 3.89 2.04
N LEU A 143 -0.85 5.16 1.64
CA LEU A 143 -0.38 5.62 0.33
C LEU A 143 0.84 6.53 0.50
N ARG A 144 1.87 6.25 -0.29
CA ARG A 144 3.05 7.09 -0.42
C ARG A 144 2.94 7.97 -1.66
N LEU A 145 2.97 9.27 -1.47
CA LEU A 145 2.98 10.28 -2.52
C LEU A 145 4.43 10.71 -2.77
N ILE A 146 4.85 10.72 -4.03
CA ILE A 146 6.18 11.16 -4.45
C ILE A 146 6.03 12.15 -5.59
N GLU A 147 6.79 13.25 -5.53
CA GLU A 147 6.76 14.31 -6.53
C GLU A 147 6.77 13.83 -7.98
N GLY A 148 6.11 14.58 -8.85
CA GLY A 148 5.90 14.19 -10.24
C GLY A 148 4.66 13.32 -10.46
N GLY A 149 3.81 13.11 -9.45
CA GLY A 149 2.52 12.43 -9.62
C GLY A 149 2.58 10.92 -9.40
N TYR A 150 3.46 10.44 -8.53
CA TYR A 150 3.56 9.02 -8.21
C TYR A 150 2.82 8.71 -6.91
N VAL A 151 1.87 7.77 -6.97
CA VAL A 151 1.13 7.28 -5.80
C VAL A 151 1.37 5.78 -5.66
N GLY A 152 2.01 5.37 -4.57
CA GLY A 152 2.31 3.97 -4.27
C GLY A 152 1.46 3.46 -3.12
N TYR A 153 0.92 2.24 -3.24
CA TYR A 153 0.48 1.49 -2.07
C TYR A 153 1.70 0.95 -1.35
N GLN A 154 1.87 1.27 -0.06
CA GLN A 154 3.13 1.03 0.65
C GLN A 154 3.56 -0.45 0.64
N GLY A 155 2.61 -1.38 0.67
CA GLY A 155 2.89 -2.82 0.61
C GLY A 155 3.39 -3.33 -0.74
N LEU A 156 3.14 -2.60 -1.84
CA LEU A 156 3.36 -3.12 -3.20
C LEU A 156 4.77 -2.86 -3.74
N GLY A 157 5.46 -1.80 -3.32
CA GLY A 157 6.86 -1.48 -3.67
C GLY A 157 7.16 -1.36 -5.18
N TRP A 158 7.85 -0.30 -5.62
CA TRP A 158 8.24 -0.08 -7.03
C TRP A 158 7.12 -0.01 -8.08
N TYR A 159 5.87 -0.33 -7.74
CA TYR A 159 4.70 -0.09 -8.57
C TYR A 159 3.96 1.13 -8.08
N PHE A 160 3.78 2.09 -8.97
CA PHE A 160 3.12 3.36 -8.67
C PHE A 160 2.03 3.64 -9.69
N VAL A 161 0.92 4.20 -9.25
CA VAL A 161 0.01 4.86 -10.18
C VAL A 161 0.63 6.20 -10.57
N LYS A 162 0.67 6.48 -11.88
CA LYS A 162 1.10 7.76 -12.42
C LYS A 162 -0.11 8.67 -12.67
N MET A 163 -0.24 9.73 -11.86
CA MET A 163 -1.32 10.72 -11.92
C MET A 163 -0.81 12.17 -11.73
N PRO A 164 -0.01 12.71 -12.65
CA PRO A 164 0.43 14.11 -12.55
C PRO A 164 -0.74 15.08 -12.77
N GLY A 165 -0.79 16.16 -12.01
CA GLY A 165 -1.80 17.20 -12.17
C GLY A 165 -2.10 17.97 -10.88
N GLU A 166 -2.94 19.00 -11.01
CA GLU A 166 -3.27 19.90 -9.90
C GLU A 166 -3.91 19.18 -8.70
N VAL A 167 -4.66 18.11 -8.96
CA VAL A 167 -5.28 17.29 -7.90
C VAL A 167 -4.23 16.58 -7.07
N PHE A 168 -3.25 15.93 -7.71
CA PHE A 168 -2.12 15.31 -7.01
C PHE A 168 -1.30 16.36 -6.25
N ASP A 169 -0.95 17.46 -6.92
CA ASP A 169 -0.10 18.51 -6.34
C ASP A 169 -0.73 19.12 -5.09
N ALA A 170 -2.05 19.34 -5.09
CA ALA A 170 -2.78 19.84 -3.93
C ALA A 170 -2.71 18.89 -2.73
N VAL A 171 -2.84 17.58 -2.96
CA VAL A 171 -2.76 16.57 -1.89
C VAL A 171 -1.33 16.44 -1.37
N LEU A 172 -0.33 16.39 -2.26
CA LEU A 172 1.07 16.34 -1.85
C LEU A 172 1.46 17.57 -1.03
N ALA A 173 1.04 18.77 -1.47
CA ALA A 173 1.29 20.02 -0.75
C ALA A 173 0.63 20.05 0.63
N ALA A 174 -0.55 19.45 0.79
CA ALA A 174 -1.23 19.33 2.08
C ALA A 174 -0.49 18.41 3.07
N CYS A 175 0.46 17.60 2.59
CA CYS A 175 1.25 16.66 3.37
C CYS A 175 2.67 17.15 3.71
N GLN A 176 3.00 18.40 3.40
CA GLN A 176 4.33 18.98 3.64
C GLN A 176 4.43 19.69 5.00
#